data_AF-A0A821RFB4-F1
#
_entry.id   AF-A0A821RFB4-F1
#
_cell.length_a   1.000
_cell.length_b   1.000
_cell.length_c   1.000
_cell.angle_alpha   90.00
_cell.angle_beta   90.00
_cell.angle_gamma   90.00
#
_symmetry.space_group_name_H-M   'P 1'
#
loop_
_entity.id
_entity.type
_entity.pdbx_description
1 polymer ?
#
loop_
_entity_poly.entity_id
_entity_poly.type
_entity_poly.pdbx_seq_one_letter_code
_entity_poly.pdbx_strand_id
1 'polypeptide(L)'
;MSGDDTNDDRTLVAVANDLPSTMNQFVGFTSKEESDLILHIRIYSKRVISPGEDIFTDIPLVHAQTVDTLSISPACATCTTSLLTPAVYFETTWSRMPEKLQRQIEEYWPPITLVPCSFCPFELYCSETCRQQAWDSYHKILCPSANPETMELFQFCANRQIIVRGTWNSIFSPMILAKLIAMIVLHVVNSVQSK
;
A
#
# COMPACT_ATOMS: atom_id res chain seq x y z
N MET A 1 57.55 25.17 1.89
CA MET A 1 57.23 24.45 3.14
C MET A 1 55.95 25.07 3.69
N SER A 2 54.92 24.24 3.89
CA SER A 2 53.82 24.34 4.89
C SER A 2 53.12 25.69 5.10
N GLY A 3 51.79 25.81 5.17
CA GLY A 3 50.71 24.84 5.34
C GLY A 3 49.40 25.59 5.55
N ASP A 4 48.30 24.85 5.47
CA ASP A 4 46.90 25.20 5.76
C ASP A 4 46.68 25.87 7.11
N ASP A 5 45.59 26.64 7.25
CA ASP A 5 44.53 26.30 8.21
C ASP A 5 43.27 27.16 8.02
N THR A 6 42.16 26.46 7.77
CA THR A 6 40.77 26.88 7.77
C THR A 6 40.30 27.22 9.19
N ASN A 7 39.53 28.31 9.36
CA ASN A 7 38.78 28.54 10.59
C ASN A 7 37.26 28.43 10.34
N ASP A 8 36.67 27.55 11.13
CA ASP A 8 35.34 26.95 11.09
C ASP A 8 34.45 27.75 12.05
N ASP A 9 33.60 28.65 11.54
CA ASP A 9 32.70 29.44 12.40
C ASP A 9 31.41 28.66 12.66
N ARG A 10 31.51 27.77 13.64
CA ARG A 10 30.38 27.07 14.26
C ARG A 10 29.81 27.94 15.37
N THR A 11 28.51 28.24 15.33
CA THR A 11 27.76 28.42 16.59
C THR A 11 26.33 27.93 16.46
N LEU A 12 26.01 26.97 17.34
CA LEU A 12 24.69 26.41 17.64
C LEU A 12 23.88 27.38 18.49
N VAL A 13 22.55 27.43 18.32
CA VAL A 13 21.65 27.71 19.44
C VAL A 13 20.44 26.77 19.36
N ALA A 14 20.43 25.79 20.25
CA ALA A 14 19.25 25.04 20.63
C ALA A 14 18.52 25.83 21.74
N VAL A 15 17.20 25.98 21.62
CA VAL A 15 16.33 26.37 22.74
C VAL A 15 15.43 25.18 23.02
N ALA A 16 15.74 24.47 24.10
CA ALA A 16 14.86 23.49 24.71
C ALA A 16 13.95 24.22 25.71
N ASN A 17 12.69 23.80 25.81
CA ASN A 17 11.96 23.77 27.08
C ASN A 17 10.94 22.61 27.07
N ASP A 18 11.14 21.73 28.05
CA ASP A 18 10.19 20.95 28.83
C ASP A 18 9.31 19.87 28.16
N LEU A 19 9.75 18.60 28.30
CA LEU A 19 8.87 17.44 28.53
C LEU A 19 9.63 16.38 29.38
N PRO A 20 8.96 15.62 30.27
CA PRO A 20 9.60 14.88 31.35
C PRO A 20 10.36 13.62 30.91
N SER A 21 11.37 13.34 31.72
CA SER A 21 12.27 12.19 31.75
C SER A 21 11.57 10.82 31.70
N THR A 22 11.78 10.07 30.61
CA THR A 22 12.23 8.65 30.63
C THR A 22 12.38 8.12 29.20
N MET A 23 13.57 8.27 28.62
CA MET A 23 14.21 7.30 27.71
C MET A 23 15.50 7.93 27.15
N ASN A 24 16.53 7.97 27.99
CA ASN A 24 17.91 8.13 27.51
C ASN A 24 18.60 6.79 27.62
N GLN A 25 18.68 6.05 26.52
CA GLN A 25 19.78 5.12 26.26
C GLN A 25 19.79 4.81 24.76
N PHE A 26 20.55 5.60 24.01
CA PHE A 26 21.41 5.05 22.98
C PHE A 26 22.71 5.87 22.99
N VAL A 27 23.73 5.25 23.59
CA VAL A 27 25.11 5.72 23.64
C VAL A 27 25.70 5.61 22.24
N GLY A 28 26.46 6.63 21.84
CA GLY A 28 26.97 6.79 20.50
C GLY A 28 28.24 6.00 20.15
N PHE A 29 28.68 6.31 18.93
CA PHE A 29 29.94 6.04 18.25
C PHE A 29 30.15 4.67 17.61
N THR A 30 30.06 4.64 16.27
CA THR A 30 31.21 4.24 15.44
C THR A 30 31.35 5.22 14.27
N SER A 31 32.53 5.25 13.66
CA SER A 31 33.13 6.31 12.85
C SER A 31 32.30 6.80 11.63
N LYS A 32 32.62 8.03 11.20
CA LYS A 32 32.08 8.72 10.01
C LYS A 32 32.30 7.95 8.69
N GLU A 33 33.17 6.95 8.69
CA GLU A 33 33.56 6.18 7.50
C GLU A 33 32.78 4.85 7.35
N GLU A 34 32.16 4.31 8.41
CA GLU A 34 31.32 3.09 8.31
C GLU A 34 29.85 3.40 8.00
N SER A 35 29.44 4.67 8.06
CA SER A 35 28.06 5.10 7.83
C SER A 35 27.71 5.31 6.35
N ASP A 36 28.70 5.27 5.45
CA ASP A 36 28.58 5.61 4.03
C ASP A 36 28.08 4.45 3.14
N LEU A 37 27.84 3.27 3.71
CA LEU A 37 27.29 2.10 2.98
C LEU A 37 25.76 1.97 3.06
N ILE A 38 25.08 2.86 3.80
CA ILE A 38 23.63 2.93 3.83
C ILE A 38 23.19 4.01 2.85
N LEU A 39 22.51 3.59 1.78
CA LEU A 39 21.94 4.41 0.71
C LEU A 39 20.94 5.43 1.29
N HIS A 40 21.44 6.57 1.79
CA HIS A 40 20.61 7.63 2.37
C HIS A 40 20.02 8.50 1.24
N ILE A 41 18.92 8.03 0.64
CA ILE A 41 18.08 8.93 -0.17
C ILE A 41 17.43 9.92 0.79
N ARG A 42 17.85 11.19 0.73
CA ARG A 42 17.29 12.30 1.52
C ARG A 42 16.59 13.28 0.60
N ILE A 43 15.37 13.65 0.95
CA ILE A 43 14.62 14.72 0.27
C ILE A 43 14.85 16.01 1.04
N TYR A 44 15.25 17.08 0.34
CA TYR A 44 15.44 18.41 0.92
C TYR A 44 14.63 19.44 0.14
N SER A 45 14.11 20.45 0.85
CA SER A 45 13.40 21.56 0.21
C SER A 45 14.38 22.57 -0.37
N LYS A 46 14.06 23.12 -1.55
CA LYS A 46 14.78 24.26 -2.16
C LYS A 46 14.15 25.61 -1.83
N ARG A 47 13.06 25.63 -1.04
CA ARG A 47 12.30 26.83 -0.69
C ARG A 47 11.63 26.72 0.67
N VAL A 48 11.11 27.84 1.16
CA VAL A 48 10.21 27.86 2.33
C VAL A 48 8.90 27.16 1.97
N ILE A 49 8.41 26.29 2.85
CA ILE A 49 7.14 25.56 2.74
C ILE A 49 6.20 26.12 3.79
N SER A 50 4.97 26.45 3.41
CA SER A 50 3.98 27.01 4.32
C SER A 50 3.21 25.91 5.07
N PRO A 51 2.69 26.17 6.29
CA PRO A 51 1.83 25.20 6.98
C PRO A 51 0.62 24.82 6.14
N GLY A 52 0.37 23.51 5.98
CA GLY A 52 -0.73 22.97 5.19
C GLY A 52 -0.46 22.90 3.69
N GLU A 53 0.75 23.22 3.23
CA GLU A 53 1.11 23.09 1.83
C GLU A 53 1.41 21.63 1.43
N ASP A 54 0.82 21.18 0.34
CA ASP A 54 1.14 19.88 -0.26
C ASP A 54 2.55 19.91 -0.87
N ILE A 55 3.46 19.11 -0.31
CA ILE A 55 4.88 19.09 -0.70
C ILE A 55 5.11 18.16 -1.90
N PHE A 56 4.50 16.99 -1.88
CA PHE A 56 4.51 16.03 -2.97
C PHE A 56 3.28 15.12 -2.88
N THR A 57 2.84 14.61 -4.03
CA THR A 57 1.86 13.54 -4.12
C THR A 57 2.49 12.45 -4.96
N ASP A 58 2.41 11.21 -4.48
CA ASP A 58 2.85 10.04 -5.23
C ASP A 58 1.66 9.11 -5.46
N ILE A 59 1.65 8.45 -6.61
CA ILE A 59 0.63 7.47 -6.98
C ILE A 59 1.35 6.14 -7.12
N PRO A 60 1.02 5.13 -6.29
CA PRO A 60 1.72 3.86 -6.34
C PRO A 60 1.55 3.21 -7.70
N LEU A 61 2.67 2.83 -8.33
CA LEU A 61 2.66 2.11 -9.61
C LEU A 61 1.90 0.78 -9.51
N VAL A 62 2.05 0.09 -8.39
CA VAL A 62 1.37 -1.17 -8.09
C VAL A 62 0.95 -1.20 -6.63
N HIS A 63 -0.22 -1.75 -6.38
CA HIS A 63 -0.73 -1.98 -5.03
C HIS A 63 -1.58 -3.25 -5.01
N ALA A 64 -1.63 -3.90 -3.85
CA ALA A 64 -2.56 -4.97 -3.58
C ALA A 64 -2.82 -5.07 -2.08
N GLN A 65 -3.98 -5.61 -1.72
CA GLN A 65 -4.26 -5.93 -0.33
C GLN A 65 -3.35 -7.05 0.16
N THR A 66 -2.94 -6.97 1.42
CA THR A 66 -2.23 -8.06 2.09
C THR A 66 -3.20 -9.24 2.29
N VAL A 67 -2.66 -10.44 2.38
CA VAL A 67 -3.46 -11.66 2.63
C VAL A 67 -4.29 -11.56 3.91
N ASP A 68 -3.79 -10.84 4.93
CA ASP A 68 -4.48 -10.61 6.20
C ASP A 68 -5.70 -9.69 6.09
N THR A 69 -5.65 -8.71 5.19
CA THR A 69 -6.70 -7.68 5.05
C THR A 69 -7.76 -8.09 4.03
N LEU A 70 -7.40 -8.97 3.09
CA LEU A 70 -8.24 -9.33 1.95
C LEU A 70 -9.66 -9.78 2.34
N SER A 71 -9.82 -10.56 3.41
CA SER A 71 -11.16 -11.06 3.81
C SER A 71 -11.83 -10.32 4.98
N ILE A 72 -11.15 -9.41 5.67
CA ILE A 72 -11.73 -8.63 6.79
C ILE A 72 -12.04 -7.18 6.42
N SER A 73 -11.31 -6.62 5.46
CA SER A 73 -11.45 -5.24 5.03
C SER A 73 -11.30 -5.19 3.53
N PRO A 74 -12.29 -5.69 2.76
CA PRO A 74 -12.21 -5.73 1.31
C PRO A 74 -12.00 -4.32 0.76
N ALA A 75 -11.17 -4.19 -0.26
CA ALA A 75 -10.89 -2.92 -0.91
C ALA A 75 -10.91 -3.10 -2.44
N CYS A 76 -11.11 -1.99 -3.15
CA CYS A 76 -11.08 -2.00 -4.60
C CYS A 76 -9.71 -2.47 -5.08
N ALA A 77 -9.69 -3.46 -5.96
CA ALA A 77 -8.44 -4.00 -6.49
C ALA A 77 -7.62 -2.97 -7.31
N THR A 78 -8.26 -1.88 -7.76
CA THR A 78 -7.67 -0.83 -8.62
C THR A 78 -7.31 0.46 -7.88
N CYS A 79 -8.10 0.91 -6.90
CA CYS A 79 -7.86 2.20 -6.26
C CYS A 79 -7.75 2.12 -4.74
N THR A 80 -7.75 0.89 -4.18
CA THR A 80 -7.66 0.58 -2.75
C THR A 80 -8.72 1.24 -1.85
N THR A 81 -9.72 1.90 -2.43
CA THR A 81 -10.87 2.42 -1.70
C THR A 81 -11.57 1.28 -0.97
N SER A 82 -11.89 1.50 0.31
CA SER A 82 -12.59 0.52 1.13
C SER A 82 -13.91 0.09 0.49
N LEU A 83 -14.13 -1.22 0.40
CA LEU A 83 -15.37 -1.85 -0.02
C LEU A 83 -16.14 -2.43 1.19
N LEU A 84 -15.73 -2.03 2.39
CA LEU A 84 -16.28 -2.52 3.65
C LEU A 84 -17.72 -2.07 3.83
N THR A 85 -18.64 -3.02 3.88
CA THR A 85 -20.05 -2.76 4.20
C THR A 85 -20.29 -2.88 5.71
N PRO A 86 -21.34 -2.26 6.26
CA PRO A 86 -21.71 -2.45 7.66
C PRO A 86 -21.87 -3.93 8.04
N ALA A 87 -22.51 -4.72 7.16
CA ALA A 87 -22.70 -6.15 7.39
C ALA A 87 -21.38 -6.92 7.51
N VAL A 88 -20.36 -6.56 6.73
CA VAL A 88 -19.01 -7.16 6.82
C VAL A 88 -18.29 -6.65 8.08
N TYR A 89 -18.38 -5.37 8.40
CA TYR A 89 -17.68 -4.79 9.56
C TYR A 89 -18.23 -5.29 10.91
N PHE A 90 -19.55 -5.33 11.05
CA PHE A 90 -20.21 -5.75 12.30
C PHE A 90 -20.44 -7.26 12.37
N GLU A 91 -20.23 -8.00 11.27
CA GLU A 91 -20.40 -9.45 11.16
C GLU A 91 -21.70 -9.94 11.83
N THR A 92 -21.60 -10.90 12.75
CA THR A 92 -22.74 -11.46 13.50
C THR A 92 -23.47 -10.45 14.38
N THR A 93 -22.80 -9.35 14.75
CA THR A 93 -23.42 -8.26 15.53
C THR A 93 -24.42 -7.49 14.69
N TRP A 94 -24.22 -7.39 13.38
CA TRP A 94 -25.12 -6.68 12.46
C TRP A 94 -26.55 -7.19 12.61
N SER A 95 -26.75 -8.50 12.43
CA SER A 95 -28.08 -9.14 12.48
C SER A 95 -28.74 -9.11 13.86
N ARG A 96 -27.96 -8.86 14.93
CA ARG A 96 -28.45 -8.76 16.32
C ARG A 96 -28.75 -7.33 16.74
N MET A 97 -28.37 -6.36 15.91
CA MET A 97 -28.52 -4.95 16.19
C MET A 97 -29.98 -4.51 16.05
N PRO A 98 -30.47 -3.60 16.91
CA PRO A 98 -31.80 -3.02 16.73
C PRO A 98 -31.92 -2.36 15.35
N GLU A 99 -33.05 -2.58 14.66
CA GLU A 99 -33.29 -2.06 13.30
C GLU A 99 -33.08 -0.53 13.21
N LYS A 100 -33.46 0.21 14.26
CA LYS A 100 -33.24 1.66 14.34
C LYS A 100 -31.76 2.02 14.20
N LEU A 101 -30.87 1.27 14.85
CA LEU A 101 -29.43 1.52 14.82
C LEU A 101 -28.82 1.07 13.48
N GLN A 102 -29.29 -0.03 12.90
CA GLN A 102 -28.90 -0.45 11.54
C GLN A 102 -29.19 0.65 10.52
N ARG A 103 -30.41 1.23 10.56
CA ARG A 103 -30.79 2.34 9.66
C ARG A 103 -29.91 3.57 9.84
N GLN A 104 -29.58 3.95 11.08
CA GLN A 104 -28.69 5.07 11.33
C GLN A 104 -27.28 4.80 10.78
N ILE A 105 -26.79 3.57 10.93
CA ILE A 105 -25.49 3.21 10.36
C ILE A 105 -25.56 3.29 8.83
N GLU A 106 -26.58 2.72 8.19
CA GLU A 106 -26.74 2.79 6.73
C GLU A 106 -26.90 4.23 6.21
N GLU A 107 -27.52 5.12 6.99
CA GLU A 107 -27.68 6.54 6.63
C GLU A 107 -26.35 7.31 6.59
N TYR A 108 -25.43 7.01 7.52
CA TYR A 108 -24.14 7.70 7.64
C TYR A 108 -22.96 6.92 7.06
N TRP A 109 -23.13 5.64 6.74
CA TRP A 109 -22.10 4.83 6.08
C TRP A 109 -22.08 5.13 4.58
N PRO A 110 -20.91 5.39 3.97
CA PRO A 110 -20.82 5.67 2.56
C PRO A 110 -21.47 4.54 1.71
N PRO A 111 -22.36 4.86 0.76
CA PRO A 111 -22.90 3.84 -0.13
C PRO A 111 -21.80 3.30 -1.03
N ILE A 112 -21.60 1.99 -1.02
CA ILE A 112 -20.58 1.31 -1.82
C ILE A 112 -21.30 0.44 -2.86
N THR A 113 -21.01 0.68 -4.14
CA THR A 113 -21.45 -0.21 -5.22
C THR A 113 -20.33 -1.18 -5.53
N LEU A 114 -20.58 -2.47 -5.29
CA LEU A 114 -19.63 -3.53 -5.61
C LEU A 114 -19.81 -3.92 -7.08
N VAL A 115 -18.75 -3.75 -7.86
CA VAL A 115 -18.68 -4.18 -9.25
C VAL A 115 -17.71 -5.36 -9.32
N PRO A 116 -18.19 -6.60 -9.53
CA PRO A 116 -17.31 -7.74 -9.72
C PRO A 116 -16.70 -7.77 -11.13
N CYS A 117 -15.59 -8.50 -11.28
CA CYS A 117 -15.12 -8.89 -12.61
C CYS A 117 -16.22 -9.67 -13.36
N SER A 118 -16.37 -9.42 -14.67
CA SER A 118 -17.34 -10.15 -15.50
C SER A 118 -17.02 -11.63 -15.66
N PHE A 119 -15.77 -12.03 -15.42
CA PHE A 119 -15.27 -13.35 -15.79
C PHE A 119 -14.85 -14.20 -14.60
N CYS A 120 -14.43 -13.59 -13.48
CA CYS A 120 -13.98 -14.33 -12.30
C CYS A 120 -14.58 -13.77 -10.99
N PRO A 121 -14.63 -14.59 -9.92
CA PRO A 121 -15.21 -14.16 -8.64
C PRO A 121 -14.22 -13.46 -7.70
N PHE A 122 -12.95 -13.29 -8.09
CA PHE A 122 -11.87 -12.97 -7.15
C PHE A 122 -11.60 -11.49 -6.94
N GLU A 123 -11.94 -10.63 -7.90
CA GLU A 123 -11.67 -9.20 -7.81
C GLU A 123 -12.96 -8.38 -7.82
N LEU A 124 -13.01 -7.43 -6.89
CA LEU A 124 -14.10 -6.49 -6.68
C LEU A 124 -13.60 -5.06 -6.87
N TYR A 125 -14.46 -4.23 -7.44
CA TYR A 125 -14.17 -2.85 -7.78
C TYR A 125 -15.26 -1.93 -7.23
N CYS A 126 -14.91 -0.67 -6.96
CA CYS A 126 -15.87 0.34 -6.51
C CYS A 126 -16.67 0.96 -7.68
N SER A 127 -16.26 0.73 -8.92
CA SER A 127 -16.88 1.30 -10.12
C SER A 127 -16.51 0.51 -11.38
N GLU A 128 -17.30 0.69 -12.42
CA GLU A 128 -17.02 0.14 -13.76
C GLU A 128 -15.70 0.70 -14.32
N THR A 129 -15.40 1.98 -14.06
CA THR A 129 -14.13 2.59 -14.44
C THR A 129 -12.94 1.89 -13.79
N CYS A 130 -13.01 1.61 -12.48
CA CYS A 130 -11.95 0.87 -11.79
C CYS A 130 -11.81 -0.57 -12.32
N ARG A 131 -12.93 -1.24 -12.63
CA ARG A 131 -12.90 -2.57 -13.24
C ARG A 131 -12.19 -2.56 -14.59
N GLN A 132 -12.56 -1.63 -15.47
CA GLN A 132 -11.97 -1.51 -16.79
C GLN A 132 -10.47 -1.15 -16.70
N GLN A 133 -10.11 -0.22 -15.82
CA GLN A 133 -8.71 0.13 -15.57
C GLN A 133 -7.88 -1.08 -15.11
N ALA A 134 -8.39 -1.90 -14.19
CA ALA A 134 -7.71 -3.13 -13.80
C ALA A 134 -7.59 -4.12 -14.97
N TRP A 135 -8.66 -4.30 -15.75
CA TRP A 135 -8.66 -5.15 -16.94
C TRP A 135 -7.56 -4.77 -17.92
N ASP A 136 -7.43 -3.47 -18.20
CA ASP A 136 -6.47 -2.96 -19.18
C ASP A 136 -5.02 -2.96 -18.66
N SER A 137 -4.83 -2.80 -17.34
CA SER A 137 -3.51 -2.67 -16.72
C SER A 137 -2.86 -3.99 -16.31
N TYR A 138 -3.62 -4.97 -15.79
CA TYR A 138 -3.05 -6.24 -15.35
C TYR A 138 -4.04 -7.42 -15.40
N HIS A 139 -5.32 -7.19 -15.09
CA HIS A 139 -6.24 -8.27 -14.74
C HIS A 139 -6.55 -9.17 -15.92
N LYS A 140 -6.51 -8.70 -17.18
CA LYS A 140 -6.69 -9.59 -18.34
C LYS A 140 -5.65 -10.71 -18.45
N ILE A 141 -4.43 -10.51 -17.92
CA ILE A 141 -3.38 -11.55 -17.87
C ILE A 141 -3.55 -12.45 -16.65
N LEU A 142 -3.98 -11.87 -15.53
CA LEU A 142 -4.12 -12.58 -14.26
C LEU A 142 -5.50 -13.21 -14.07
N CYS A 143 -6.50 -12.92 -14.88
CA CYS A 143 -7.85 -13.40 -14.66
C CYS A 143 -7.89 -14.93 -14.80
N PRO A 144 -8.38 -15.69 -13.79
CA PRO A 144 -8.40 -17.16 -13.87
C PRO A 144 -9.24 -17.72 -15.03
N SER A 145 -10.16 -16.92 -15.57
CA SER A 145 -10.95 -17.30 -16.74
C SER A 145 -10.19 -17.14 -18.06
N ALA A 146 -9.16 -16.30 -18.09
CA ALA A 146 -8.24 -16.15 -19.23
C ALA A 146 -6.96 -17.00 -19.06
N ASN A 147 -6.53 -17.22 -17.82
CA ASN A 147 -5.30 -17.91 -17.45
C ASN A 147 -5.57 -18.81 -16.23
N PRO A 148 -6.08 -20.04 -16.42
CA PRO A 148 -6.49 -20.94 -15.34
C PRO A 148 -5.43 -21.22 -14.28
N GLU A 149 -4.15 -21.17 -14.65
CA GLU A 149 -3.00 -21.39 -13.79
C GLU A 149 -2.91 -20.32 -12.68
N THR A 150 -3.47 -19.13 -12.91
CA THR A 150 -3.54 -18.08 -11.89
C THR A 150 -4.53 -18.37 -10.77
N MET A 151 -5.42 -19.35 -10.94
CA MET A 151 -6.37 -19.80 -9.91
C MET A 151 -5.66 -20.12 -8.59
N GLU A 152 -4.53 -20.82 -8.66
CA GLU A 152 -3.76 -21.21 -7.48
C GLU A 152 -3.26 -19.98 -6.70
N LEU A 153 -2.82 -18.92 -7.40
CA LEU A 153 -2.41 -17.67 -6.78
C LEU A 153 -3.56 -16.98 -6.03
N PHE A 154 -4.75 -16.90 -6.64
CA PHE A 154 -5.91 -16.30 -5.99
C PHE A 154 -6.37 -17.13 -4.79
N GLN A 155 -6.38 -18.46 -4.90
CA GLN A 155 -6.71 -19.35 -3.80
C GLN A 155 -5.68 -19.24 -2.67
N PHE A 156 -4.39 -19.17 -2.98
CA PHE A 156 -3.32 -18.95 -2.00
C PHE A 156 -3.56 -17.66 -1.21
N CYS A 157 -3.88 -16.56 -1.91
CA CYS A 157 -4.17 -15.27 -1.28
C CYS A 157 -5.46 -15.31 -0.44
N ALA A 158 -6.53 -15.91 -0.96
CA ALA A 158 -7.83 -16.00 -0.29
C ALA A 158 -7.80 -16.90 0.96
N ASN A 159 -7.05 -17.99 0.92
CA ASN A 159 -6.93 -18.96 2.01
C ASN A 159 -6.00 -18.48 3.13
N ARG A 160 -5.46 -17.26 3.05
CA ARG A 160 -4.51 -16.71 4.03
C ARG A 160 -3.40 -17.69 4.36
N GLN A 161 -2.83 -18.34 3.35
CA GLN A 161 -1.71 -19.26 3.53
C GLN A 161 -0.44 -18.46 3.85
N ILE A 162 -0.41 -17.91 5.05
CA ILE A 162 0.73 -17.27 5.66
C ILE A 162 1.53 -18.43 6.22
N ILE A 163 2.53 -18.87 5.48
CA ILE A 163 3.60 -19.78 5.92
C ILE A 163 3.25 -21.28 5.82
N VAL A 164 3.75 -21.90 4.76
CA VAL A 164 4.20 -23.29 4.81
C VAL A 164 5.56 -23.29 5.53
N ARG A 165 5.86 -24.29 6.38
CA ARG A 165 7.14 -24.39 7.13
C ARG A 165 8.34 -24.02 6.22
N GLY A 166 9.08 -22.98 6.58
CA GLY A 166 10.29 -22.54 5.86
C GLY A 166 10.15 -21.29 4.98
N THR A 167 8.97 -20.65 4.92
CA THR A 167 8.79 -19.37 4.22
C THR A 167 8.74 -18.17 5.18
N TRP A 168 9.26 -17.03 4.74
CA TRP A 168 9.35 -15.79 5.51
C TRP A 168 7.96 -15.31 6.01
N ASN A 169 7.82 -15.10 7.32
CA ASN A 169 6.62 -14.58 8.00
C ASN A 169 6.34 -13.09 7.73
N SER A 170 6.71 -12.56 6.56
CA SER A 170 6.45 -11.16 6.25
C SER A 170 5.02 -10.99 5.75
N ILE A 171 4.34 -9.93 6.19
CA ILE A 171 3.02 -9.54 5.69
C ILE A 171 3.24 -8.97 4.28
N PHE A 172 3.32 -9.84 3.28
CA PHE A 172 3.41 -9.45 1.88
C PHE A 172 2.19 -9.93 1.10
N SER A 173 1.86 -9.22 0.02
CA SER A 173 0.85 -9.66 -0.93
C SER A 173 1.57 -10.25 -2.15
N PRO A 174 1.50 -11.57 -2.38
CA PRO A 174 2.03 -12.19 -3.61
C PRO A 174 1.47 -11.51 -4.88
N MET A 175 0.28 -10.93 -4.74
CA MET A 175 -0.40 -10.20 -5.80
C MET A 175 0.36 -8.95 -6.26
N ILE A 176 1.18 -8.32 -5.43
CA ILE A 176 2.01 -7.17 -5.87
C ILE A 176 2.97 -7.60 -6.98
N LEU A 177 3.68 -8.73 -6.79
CA LEU A 177 4.63 -9.24 -7.79
C LEU A 177 3.89 -9.71 -9.05
N ALA A 178 2.78 -10.42 -8.88
CA ALA A 178 1.98 -10.89 -10.01
C ALA A 178 1.45 -9.72 -10.86
N LYS A 179 0.92 -8.67 -10.22
CA LYS A 179 0.46 -7.46 -10.91
C LYS A 179 1.59 -6.76 -11.64
N LEU A 180 2.75 -6.58 -10.99
CA LEU A 180 3.91 -5.95 -11.62
C LEU A 180 4.34 -6.69 -12.89
N ILE A 181 4.45 -8.03 -12.83
CA ILE A 181 4.81 -8.86 -13.98
C ILE A 181 3.75 -8.75 -15.08
N ALA A 182 2.47 -8.84 -14.74
CA ALA A 182 1.37 -8.72 -15.71
C ALA A 182 1.38 -7.35 -16.42
N MET A 183 1.60 -6.26 -15.67
CA MET A 183 1.73 -4.91 -16.22
C MET A 183 2.91 -4.82 -17.21
N ILE A 184 4.06 -5.41 -16.88
CA ILE A 184 5.24 -5.45 -17.77
C ILE A 184 4.91 -6.21 -19.06
N VAL A 185 4.31 -7.41 -18.95
CA VAL A 185 3.94 -8.21 -20.12
C VAL A 185 2.99 -7.43 -21.02
N LEU A 186 1.95 -6.80 -20.46
CA LEU A 186 1.00 -6.02 -21.24
C LEU A 186 1.63 -4.81 -21.90
N HIS A 187 2.52 -4.11 -21.21
CA HIS A 187 3.26 -3.00 -21.79
C HIS A 187 4.08 -3.43 -23.00
N VAL A 188 4.79 -4.56 -22.91
CA VAL A 188 5.58 -5.11 -24.03
C VAL A 188 4.68 -5.52 -25.19
N VAL A 189 3.59 -6.25 -24.93
CA VAL A 189 2.65 -6.71 -25.97
C VAL A 189 2.06 -5.53 -26.72
N ASN A 190 1.57 -4.52 -26.01
CA ASN A 190 0.98 -3.32 -26.62
C ASN A 190 2.03 -2.55 -27.45
N SER A 191 3.27 -2.46 -26.96
CA SER A 191 4.36 -1.78 -27.66
C SER A 191 4.76 -2.47 -28.97
N VAL A 192 4.70 -3.80 -29.02
CA VAL A 192 4.96 -4.58 -30.25
C VAL A 192 3.81 -4.44 -31.25
N GLN A 193 2.55 -4.47 -30.79
CA GLN A 193 1.38 -4.36 -31.65
C GLN A 193 1.15 -2.96 -32.23
N SER A 194 1.72 -1.93 -31.60
CA SER A 194 1.66 -0.54 -32.08
C SER A 194 2.66 -0.21 -33.20
N LYS A 195 3.52 -1.15 -33.59
CA LYS A 195 4.49 -1.04 -34.68
C LYS A 195 4.03 -1.81 -35.91
#